data_AF-A0A0Q8DN73-F1
#
_entry.id   AF-A0A0Q8DN73-F1
#
_cell.length_a   1.000
_cell.length_b   1.000
_cell.length_c   1.000
_cell.angle_alpha   90.00
_cell.angle_beta   90.00
_cell.angle_gamma   90.00
#
_symmetry.space_group_name_H-M   'P 1'
#
loop_
_entity.id
_entity.type
_entity.pdbx_description
1 polymer ?
#
loop_
_entity_poly.entity_id
_entity_poly.type
_entity_poly.pdbx_seq_one_letter_code
_entity_poly.pdbx_strand_id
1 'polypeptide(L)'
;MVLEDLIEMLESTDSNTVVKNGFNHPHSYRGFYRDLAFEPARNVRVEDMLADARSALGETFEGWKGGDYTMGRYTECWLSIEGESSGEILGRLLVTYMLGDVA
;
A
#
# COMPACT_ATOMS: atom_id res chain seq x y z
N MET A 1 -1.39 0.33 9.44
CA MET A 1 -1.46 1.81 9.52
C MET A 1 -2.47 2.23 8.48
N VAL A 2 -3.06 3.40 8.64
CA VAL A 2 -4.06 3.85 7.66
C VAL A 2 -3.41 4.51 6.44
N LEU A 3 -4.15 4.60 5.35
CA LEU A 3 -3.69 5.15 4.07
C LEU A 3 -3.14 6.58 4.18
N GLU A 4 -3.76 7.44 5.01
CA GLU A 4 -3.26 8.80 5.25
C GLU A 4 -1.86 8.80 5.89
N ASP A 5 -1.62 7.97 6.91
CA ASP A 5 -0.29 7.84 7.54
C ASP A 5 0.76 7.37 6.52
N LEU A 6 0.40 6.43 5.65
CA LEU A 6 1.28 5.89 4.61
C LEU A 6 1.67 6.99 3.63
N ILE A 7 0.69 7.76 3.14
CA ILE A 7 0.92 8.87 2.22
C ILE A 7 1.84 9.91 2.86
N GLU A 8 1.60 10.33 4.11
CA GLU A 8 2.44 11.29 4.82
C GLU A 8 3.89 10.80 4.99
N MET A 9 4.09 9.52 5.30
CA MET A 9 5.42 8.93 5.42
C MET A 9 6.17 8.91 4.08
N LEU A 10 5.48 8.60 2.98
CA LEU A 10 6.09 8.60 1.64
C LEU A 10 6.39 10.03 1.15
N GLU A 11 5.49 10.98 1.40
CA GLU A 11 5.67 12.40 1.05
C GLU A 11 6.86 13.05 1.79
N SER A 12 7.13 12.60 3.01
CA SER A 12 8.26 13.10 3.81
C SER A 12 9.60 12.43 3.46
N THR A 13 9.61 11.47 2.53
CA THR A 13 10.81 10.77 2.06
C THR A 13 11.24 11.32 0.69
N ASP A 14 12.56 11.33 0.41
CA ASP A 14 13.06 11.75 -0.91
C ASP A 14 12.47 10.86 -2.02
N SER A 15 11.69 11.49 -2.90
CA SER A 15 10.89 10.84 -3.94
C SER A 15 11.74 10.07 -4.95
N ASN A 16 13.01 10.45 -5.12
CA ASN A 16 13.96 9.78 -6.01
C ASN A 16 14.63 8.55 -5.40
N THR A 17 14.45 8.30 -4.10
CA THR A 17 15.01 7.13 -3.43
C THR A 17 14.46 5.86 -4.07
N VAL A 18 15.35 4.96 -4.47
CA VAL A 18 15.00 3.60 -4.92
C VAL A 18 15.18 2.65 -3.73
N VAL A 19 14.11 1.98 -3.32
CA VAL A 19 14.14 0.98 -2.25
C VAL A 19 14.26 -0.42 -2.83
N LYS A 20 15.07 -1.28 -2.22
CA LYS A 20 15.18 -2.70 -2.62
C LYS A 20 13.86 -3.43 -2.44
N ASN A 21 13.16 -3.13 -1.36
CA ASN A 21 11.86 -3.69 -1.00
C ASN A 21 10.84 -2.55 -0.92
N GLY A 22 9.88 -2.57 -1.83
CA GLY A 22 8.76 -1.63 -1.85
C GLY A 22 7.45 -2.36 -2.14
N PHE A 23 6.48 -1.63 -2.67
CA PHE A 23 5.20 -2.17 -3.07
C PHE A 23 4.66 -1.45 -4.30
N ASN A 24 3.67 -2.05 -4.94
CA ASN A 24 2.88 -1.45 -6.01
C ASN A 24 1.49 -2.08 -6.10
N HIS A 25 0.74 -1.79 -7.16
CA HIS A 25 -0.50 -2.51 -7.53
C HIS A 25 -1.57 -2.50 -6.41
N PRO A 26 -2.22 -1.35 -6.16
CA PRO A 26 -3.28 -1.24 -5.17
C PRO A 26 -4.49 -2.09 -5.56
N HIS A 27 -5.04 -2.85 -4.60
CA HIS A 27 -6.20 -3.71 -4.79
C HIS A 27 -6.99 -3.94 -3.49
N SER A 28 -8.22 -4.48 -3.59
CA SER A 28 -9.02 -4.85 -2.41
C SER A 28 -8.39 -6.03 -1.66
N TYR A 29 -8.08 -5.85 -0.38
CA TYR A 29 -7.48 -6.91 0.41
C TYR A 29 -8.45 -8.08 0.60
N ARG A 30 -8.08 -9.30 0.22
CA ARG A 30 -8.98 -10.46 0.32
C ARG A 30 -9.34 -10.83 1.76
N GLY A 31 -8.48 -10.54 2.73
CA GLY A 31 -8.80 -10.79 4.14
C GLY A 31 -9.96 -9.93 4.64
N PHE A 32 -9.99 -8.66 4.21
CA PHE A 32 -11.02 -7.68 4.58
C PHE A 32 -11.24 -6.73 3.40
N TYR A 33 -12.33 -6.91 2.63
CA TYR A 33 -12.51 -6.21 1.34
C TYR A 33 -12.58 -4.68 1.42
N ARG A 34 -12.89 -4.14 2.61
CA ARG A 34 -12.89 -2.69 2.89
C ARG A 34 -11.48 -2.11 3.11
N ASP A 35 -10.48 -2.98 3.21
CA ASP A 35 -9.08 -2.62 3.43
C ASP A 35 -8.33 -2.64 2.09
N LEU A 36 -7.26 -1.85 2.02
CA LEU A 36 -6.42 -1.72 0.84
C LEU A 36 -5.19 -2.62 0.97
N ALA A 37 -4.84 -3.32 -0.10
CA ALA A 37 -3.59 -4.06 -0.20
C ALA A 37 -2.74 -3.54 -1.35
N PHE A 38 -1.43 -3.71 -1.23
CA PHE A 38 -0.44 -3.52 -2.27
C PHE A 38 0.38 -4.80 -2.41
N GLU A 39 0.84 -5.09 -3.61
CA GLU A 39 1.74 -6.22 -3.87
C GLU A 39 3.19 -5.86 -3.54
N PRO A 40 3.99 -6.80 -2.97
CA PRO A 40 5.41 -6.59 -2.77
C PRO A 40 6.14 -6.43 -4.11
N ALA A 41 7.02 -5.44 -4.19
CA ALA A 41 7.80 -5.14 -5.37
C ALA A 41 9.27 -4.85 -5.02
N ARG A 42 10.16 -4.92 -6.01
CA ARG A 42 11.61 -4.77 -5.83
C ARG A 42 12.14 -3.61 -6.65
N ASN A 43 13.13 -2.90 -6.11
CA ASN A 43 13.78 -1.75 -6.77
C ASN A 43 12.77 -0.68 -7.20
N VAL A 44 11.90 -0.29 -6.28
CA VAL A 44 10.79 0.64 -6.52
C VAL A 44 11.20 2.05 -6.10
N ARG A 45 10.80 3.09 -6.83
CA ARG A 45 11.01 4.46 -6.36
C ARG A 45 9.94 4.86 -5.37
N VAL A 46 10.31 5.64 -4.37
CA VAL A 46 9.38 6.15 -3.36
C VAL A 46 8.23 6.93 -4.01
N GLU A 47 8.48 7.66 -5.09
CA GLU A 47 7.39 8.36 -5.80
C GLU A 47 6.39 7.42 -6.47
N ASP A 48 6.81 6.24 -6.92
CA ASP A 48 5.91 5.26 -7.53
C ASP A 48 5.01 4.63 -6.45
N MET A 49 5.58 4.32 -5.28
CA MET A 49 4.81 3.89 -4.10
C MET A 49 3.79 4.96 -3.66
N LEU A 50 4.21 6.24 -3.68
CA LEU A 50 3.34 7.36 -3.34
C LEU A 50 2.22 7.55 -4.38
N ALA A 51 2.53 7.40 -5.67
CA ALA A 51 1.55 7.48 -6.74
C ALA A 51 0.48 6.40 -6.59
N ASP A 52 0.88 5.15 -6.30
CA ASP A 52 -0.04 4.05 -6.05
C ASP A 52 -0.92 4.30 -4.82
N ALA A 53 -0.33 4.75 -3.70
CA ALA A 53 -1.09 5.09 -2.49
C ALA A 53 -2.11 6.22 -2.72
N ARG A 54 -1.71 7.27 -3.46
CA ARG A 54 -2.61 8.38 -3.80
C ARG A 54 -3.69 7.96 -4.79
N SER A 55 -3.39 7.07 -5.74
CA SER A 55 -4.37 6.57 -6.71
C SER A 55 -5.49 5.78 -6.03
N ALA A 56 -5.19 5.11 -4.92
CA ALA A 56 -6.19 4.37 -4.16
C ALA A 56 -7.09 5.28 -3.31
N LEU A 57 -6.63 6.47 -2.92
CA LEU A 57 -7.41 7.35 -2.03
C LEU A 57 -8.68 7.90 -2.72
N GLY A 58 -9.84 7.45 -2.24
CA GLY A 58 -11.15 7.78 -2.81
C GLY A 58 -11.58 6.83 -3.94
N GLU A 59 -10.73 5.90 -4.35
CA GLU A 59 -11.03 4.91 -5.38
C GLU A 59 -11.87 3.77 -4.82
N THR A 60 -12.73 3.20 -5.68
CA THR A 60 -13.58 2.06 -5.34
C THR A 60 -13.02 0.79 -5.97
N PHE A 61 -12.80 -0.23 -5.15
CA PHE A 61 -12.38 -1.55 -5.60
C PHE A 61 -13.52 -2.55 -5.42
N GLU A 62 -13.69 -3.45 -6.41
CA GLU A 62 -14.63 -4.56 -6.29
C GLU A 62 -14.06 -5.63 -5.35
N GLY A 63 -14.89 -6.11 -4.42
CA GLY A 63 -14.52 -7.19 -3.52
C GLY A 63 -14.55 -8.57 -4.18
N TRP A 64 -13.73 -9.49 -3.69
CA TRP A 64 -13.58 -10.86 -4.22
C TRP A 64 -14.84 -11.72 -4.26
N LYS A 65 -15.86 -11.37 -3.47
CA LYS A 65 -17.17 -12.05 -3.44
C LYS A 65 -18.31 -11.08 -3.80
N GLY A 66 -17.98 -10.02 -4.54
CA GLY A 66 -18.85 -8.91 -4.87
C GLY A 66 -18.87 -7.80 -3.80
N GLY A 67 -19.46 -6.68 -4.18
CA GLY A 67 -19.54 -5.46 -3.39
C GLY A 67 -18.46 -4.45 -3.78
N ASP A 68 -18.75 -3.18 -3.51
CA ASP A 68 -17.91 -2.03 -3.85
C ASP A 68 -17.37 -1.40 -2.57
N TYR A 69 -16.05 -1.21 -2.51
CA TYR A 69 -15.36 -0.71 -1.32
C TYR A 69 -14.50 0.50 -1.69
N THR A 70 -14.93 1.68 -1.25
CA THR A 70 -14.19 2.93 -1.43
C THR A 70 -13.12 3.08 -0.36
N MET A 71 -11.87 3.29 -0.76
CA MET A 71 -10.76 3.45 0.16
C MET A 71 -10.69 4.90 0.65
N GLY A 72 -10.84 5.08 1.96
CA GLY A 72 -10.76 6.39 2.61
C GLY A 72 -9.40 6.64 3.25
N ARG A 73 -9.25 7.83 3.83
CA ARG A 73 -8.04 8.22 4.60
C ARG A 73 -7.70 7.23 5.71
N TYR A 74 -8.72 6.66 6.35
CA TYR A 74 -8.60 5.75 7.49
C TYR A 74 -8.64 4.26 7.09
N THR A 75 -8.53 3.94 5.80
CA THR A 75 -8.47 2.56 5.32
C THR A 75 -7.14 1.93 5.75
N GLU A 76 -7.18 0.78 6.42
CA GLU A 76 -5.99 0.01 6.78
C GLU A 76 -5.29 -0.52 5.52
N CYS A 77 -3.97 -0.50 5.54
CA CYS A 77 -3.12 -0.94 4.43
C CYS A 77 -2.44 -2.28 4.73
N TRP A 78 -2.33 -3.12 3.72
CA TRP A 78 -1.76 -4.46 3.77
C TRP A 78 -0.71 -4.67 2.67
N LEU A 79 0.26 -5.55 2.93
CA LEU A 79 1.16 -6.09 1.92
C LEU A 79 0.70 -7.52 1.59
N SER A 80 0.11 -7.72 0.42
CA SER A 80 -0.44 -9.00 0.01
C SER A 80 -0.42 -9.12 -1.51
N ILE A 81 -0.32 -10.35 -2.01
CA ILE A 81 -0.60 -10.64 -3.41
C ILE A 81 -2.11 -10.55 -3.63
N GLU A 82 -2.50 -10.06 -4.80
CA GLU A 82 -3.89 -9.97 -5.21
C GLU A 82 -4.55 -11.36 -5.15
N GLY A 83 -5.70 -11.45 -4.49
CA GLY A 83 -6.40 -12.74 -4.30
C GLY A 83 -5.89 -13.58 -3.13
N GLU A 84 -4.93 -13.11 -2.34
CA GLU A 84 -4.45 -13.76 -1.12
C GLU A 84 -4.95 -13.08 0.16
N SER A 85 -5.13 -13.86 1.23
CA SER A 85 -5.58 -13.37 2.55
C SER A 85 -4.60 -13.65 3.70
N SER A 86 -3.35 -13.97 3.37
CA SER A 86 -2.27 -14.24 4.33
C SER A 86 -1.21 -13.14 4.32
N GLY A 87 -1.60 -11.93 3.89
CA GLY A 87 -0.71 -10.78 3.83
C GLY A 87 -0.38 -10.21 5.21
N GLU A 88 0.62 -9.35 5.25
CA GLU A 88 1.07 -8.68 6.45
C GLU A 88 0.48 -7.28 6.55
N ILE A 89 0.19 -6.81 7.76
CA ILE A 89 -0.24 -5.43 7.93
C ILE A 89 0.90 -4.50 7.53
N LEU A 90 0.59 -3.48 6.72
CA LEU A 90 1.54 -2.44 6.34
C LEU A 90 1.67 -1.46 7.51
N GLY A 91 2.35 -1.91 8.57
CA GLY A 91 2.58 -1.17 9.80
C GLY A 91 3.78 -0.23 9.72
N ARG A 92 3.89 0.69 10.68
CA ARG A 92 4.96 1.72 10.71
C ARG A 92 6.35 1.12 10.63
N LEU A 93 6.61 0.05 11.36
CA LEU A 93 7.91 -0.62 11.35
C LEU A 93 8.27 -1.20 9.98
N LEU A 94 7.32 -1.82 9.28
CA LEU A 94 7.55 -2.40 7.96
C LEU A 94 7.84 -1.32 6.91
N VAL A 95 7.07 -0.23 6.93
CA VAL A 95 7.31 0.91 6.03
C VAL A 95 8.65 1.58 6.32
N THR A 96 8.98 1.84 7.59
CA THR A 96 10.30 2.38 7.96
C THR A 96 11.43 1.45 7.51
N TYR A 97 11.26 0.14 7.62
CA TYR A 97 12.22 -0.82 7.10
C TYR A 97 12.39 -0.72 5.58
N MET A 98 11.29 -0.70 4.81
CA MET A 98 11.31 -0.55 3.35
C MET A 98 12.04 0.73 2.92
N LEU A 99 11.68 1.86 3.51
CA LEU A 99 12.28 3.17 3.20
C LEU A 99 13.76 3.28 3.59
N GLY A 100 14.20 2.50 4.57
CA GLY A 100 15.61 2.41 4.96
C GLY A 100 16.45 1.43 4.13
N ASP A 101 15.82 0.50 3.41
CA ASP A 101 16.50 -0.51 2.60
C ASP A 101 16.76 -0.01 1.18
N VAL A 102 17.60 1.03 1.06
CA VAL A 102 17.94 1.68 -0.22
C VAL A 102 18.76 0.75 -1.13
N ALA A 103 18.45 0.75 -2.43
CA ALA A 103 19.05 -0.11 -3.46
C ALA A 103 20.48 0.29 -3.88
#